data_AF-A0A8E1US28-F1
#
_entry.id   AF-A0A8E1US28-F1
#
_cell.length_a   1.000
_cell.length_b   1.000
_cell.length_c   1.000
_cell.angle_alpha   90.00
_cell.angle_beta   90.00
_cell.angle_gamma   90.00
#
_symmetry.space_group_name_H-M   'P 1'
#
loop_
_entity.id
_entity.type
_entity.pdbx_description
1 polymer ?
#
loop_
_entity_poly.entity_id
_entity_poly.type
_entity_poly.pdbx_seq_one_letter_code
_entity_poly.pdbx_strand_id
1 'polypeptide(L)'
;MLGGGVYGFVSLSKASGALGHATGVIDKLSYKREYWHRKRRTHWEMRISYETERYGKTYISEKCYLPFCSEGDSIGVLYNPDNPYDVRIPGNERCIWFTLLGVGLLCMSGVWLMLRPQRQKERHA
;
A
#
# COMPACT_ATOMS: atom_id res chain seq x y z
N MET A 1 15.59 13.90 -17.63
CA MET A 1 14.93 14.05 -16.31
C MET A 1 14.69 12.70 -15.62
N LEU A 2 15.64 11.74 -15.67
CA LEU A 2 15.50 10.43 -14.99
C LEU A 2 16.31 10.34 -13.68
N GLY A 3 17.36 11.16 -13.51
CA GLY A 3 18.25 11.09 -12.35
C GLY A 3 17.64 11.51 -11.01
N GLY A 4 16.71 12.48 -11.02
CA GLY A 4 16.05 12.94 -9.78
C GLY A 4 15.13 11.89 -9.15
N GLY A 5 14.46 11.08 -9.97
CA GLY A 5 13.61 10.00 -9.49
C GLY A 5 14.40 8.88 -8.82
N VAL A 6 15.54 8.49 -9.40
CA VAL A 6 16.40 7.43 -8.85
C VAL A 6 16.97 7.84 -7.49
N TYR A 7 17.42 9.08 -7.33
CA TYR A 7 17.98 9.57 -6.07
C TYR A 7 16.92 9.62 -4.95
N GLY A 8 15.70 10.08 -5.27
CA GLY A 8 14.58 10.08 -4.33
C GLY A 8 14.19 8.67 -3.86
N PHE A 9 14.18 7.70 -4.78
CA PHE A 9 13.92 6.31 -4.44
C PHE A 9 14.99 5.71 -3.51
N VAL A 10 16.27 5.93 -3.78
CA VAL A 10 17.36 5.41 -2.94
C VAL A 10 17.30 5.98 -1.52
N SER A 11 16.94 7.27 -1.38
CA SER A 11 16.74 7.90 -0.07
C SER A 11 15.57 7.27 0.70
N LEU A 12 14.44 7.00 0.03
CA LEU A 12 13.31 6.29 0.65
C LEU A 12 13.66 4.86 1.03
N SER A 13 14.41 4.14 0.19
CA SER A 13 14.84 2.76 0.47
C SER A 13 15.75 2.69 1.71
N LYS A 14 16.67 3.64 1.87
CA LYS A 14 17.52 3.71 3.06
C LYS A 14 16.72 4.03 4.32
N ALA A 15 15.73 4.93 4.23
CA ALA A 15 14.83 5.22 5.35
C ALA A 15 13.95 4.02 5.71
N SER A 16 13.53 3.22 4.72
CA SER A 16 12.79 1.98 4.93
C SER A 16 13.63 0.88 5.60
N GLY A 17 14.95 0.86 5.37
CA GLY A 17 15.85 -0.18 5.90
C GLY A 17 16.16 -0.03 7.39
N ALA A 18 15.81 1.10 8.01
CA ALA A 18 15.99 1.32 9.45
C ALA A 18 14.79 0.86 10.29
N LEU A 19 13.70 0.42 9.67
CA LEU A 19 12.53 -0.08 10.38
C LEU A 19 12.72 -1.56 10.77
N GLY A 20 12.34 -1.88 12.01
CA GLY A 20 12.28 -3.25 12.49
C GLY A 20 11.16 -4.02 11.80
N HIS A 21 11.44 -5.24 11.36
CA HIS A 21 10.45 -6.14 10.81
C HIS A 21 9.90 -7.04 11.91
N ALA A 22 8.58 -7.02 12.10
CA ALA A 22 7.86 -7.97 12.94
C ALA A 22 6.72 -8.61 12.14
N THR A 23 6.32 -9.80 12.55
CA THR A 23 5.09 -10.43 12.06
C THR A 23 3.98 -10.13 13.05
N GLY A 24 2.93 -9.46 12.59
CA GLY A 24 1.74 -9.17 13.37
C GLY A 24 0.55 -10.02 12.95
N VAL A 25 -0.39 -10.21 13.87
CA VAL A 25 -1.67 -10.88 13.62
C VAL A 25 -2.77 -9.83 13.73
N ILE A 26 -3.73 -9.87 12.80
CA ILE A 26 -4.91 -9.02 12.86
C ILE A 26 -5.88 -9.60 13.88
N ASP A 27 -6.00 -8.94 15.04
CA ASP A 27 -6.91 -9.38 16.10
C ASP A 27 -8.37 -9.07 15.75
N LYS A 28 -8.62 -7.89 15.17
CA LYS A 28 -9.98 -7.41 14.90
C LYS A 28 -10.02 -6.40 13.78
N LEU A 29 -11.03 -6.54 12.90
CA LEU A 29 -11.32 -5.58 11.84
C LEU A 29 -12.67 -4.92 12.11
N SER A 30 -12.66 -3.64 12.42
CA SER A 30 -13.87 -2.86 12.66
C SER A 30 -14.23 -2.01 11.44
N TYR A 31 -15.47 -2.16 10.99
CA TYR A 31 -16.09 -1.31 9.99
C TYR A 31 -17.09 -0.37 10.69
N LYS A 32 -16.83 0.93 10.63
CA LYS A 32 -17.76 1.96 11.13
C LYS A 32 -18.24 2.83 9.97
N ARG A 33 -19.56 2.97 9.87
CA ARG A 33 -20.21 3.87 8.91
C ARG A 33 -20.77 5.04 9.69
N GLU A 34 -20.18 6.21 9.52
CA GLU A 34 -20.57 7.43 10.22
C GLU A 34 -21.15 8.45 9.22
N TYR A 35 -22.18 9.18 9.64
CA TYR A 35 -22.77 10.25 8.84
C TYR A 35 -22.25 11.59 9.33
N TRP A 36 -21.49 12.29 8.49
CA TRP A 36 -20.94 13.61 8.81
C TRP A 36 -21.43 14.65 7.79
N HIS A 37 -22.08 15.73 8.25
CA HIS A 37 -22.69 16.78 7.41
C HIS A 37 -23.42 16.22 6.16
N ARG A 38 -24.35 15.28 6.38
CA ARG A 38 -25.13 14.58 5.33
C ARG A 38 -24.31 13.72 4.34
N LYS A 39 -23.00 13.56 4.55
CA LYS A 39 -22.14 12.68 3.76
C LYS A 39 -21.84 11.41 4.55
N ARG A 40 -22.12 10.26 3.95
CA ARG A 40 -21.73 8.95 4.49
C ARG A 40 -20.21 8.83 4.40
N ARG A 41 -19.54 8.69 5.54
CA ARG A 41 -18.12 8.34 5.62
C ARG A 41 -17.98 6.92 6.15
N THR A 42 -17.09 6.18 5.54
CA THR A 42 -16.79 4.82 5.92
C THR A 42 -15.38 4.80 6.49
N HIS A 43 -15.27 4.35 7.73
CA HIS A 43 -14.04 4.22 8.47
C HIS A 43 -13.75 2.75 8.71
N TRP A 44 -12.53 2.35 8.40
CA TRP A 44 -12.02 1.02 8.61
C TRP A 44 -10.90 1.13 9.64
N GLU A 45 -11.02 0.39 10.72
CA GLU A 45 -10.11 0.42 11.85
C GLU A 45 -9.66 -1.02 12.10
N MET A 46 -8.35 -1.25 12.07
CA MET A 46 -7.75 -2.56 12.24
C MET A 46 -6.92 -2.57 13.51
N ARG A 47 -7.11 -3.62 14.32
CA ARG A 47 -6.33 -3.86 15.52
C ARG A 47 -5.34 -4.97 15.25
N ILE A 48 -4.06 -4.69 15.46
CA ILE A 48 -2.95 -5.59 15.17
C ILE A 48 -2.24 -5.88 16.48
N SER A 49 -1.95 -7.15 16.73
CA SER A 49 -1.02 -7.57 17.77
C SER A 49 0.28 -8.04 17.13
N TYR A 50 1.41 -7.60 17.66
CA TYR A 50 2.74 -8.05 17.20
C TYR A 50 3.70 -8.08 18.38
N GLU A 51 4.71 -8.93 18.28
CA GLU A 51 5.70 -9.10 19.32
C GLU A 51 6.97 -8.31 18.98
N THR A 52 7.45 -7.56 19.97
CA THR A 52 8.70 -6.80 19.90
C THR A 52 9.69 -7.39 20.89
N GLU A 53 10.97 -7.45 20.53
CA GLU A 53 12.01 -7.98 21.42
C GLU A 53 12.15 -7.14 22.70
N ARG A 54 11.92 -5.82 22.59
CA ARG A 54 12.17 -4.86 23.67
C ARG A 54 10.99 -4.62 24.60
N TYR A 55 9.77 -4.65 24.06
CA TYR A 55 8.54 -4.32 24.79
C TYR A 55 7.57 -5.50 24.92
N GLY A 56 7.90 -6.64 24.33
CA GLY A 56 7.03 -7.81 24.27
C GLY A 56 5.83 -7.58 23.34
N LYS A 57 4.69 -8.17 23.68
CA LYS A 57 3.46 -8.13 22.88
C LYS A 57 2.80 -6.75 22.91
N THR A 58 2.77 -6.09 21.76
CA THR A 58 2.22 -4.74 21.57
C THR A 58 0.94 -4.78 20.73
N TYR A 59 0.01 -3.85 21.00
CA TYR A 59 -1.27 -3.74 20.30
C TYR A 59 -1.43 -2.35 19.71
N ILE A 60 -1.78 -2.27 18.42
CA ILE A 60 -1.96 -0.99 17.72
C ILE A 60 -3.29 -0.99 16.96
N SER A 61 -3.94 0.17 16.96
CA SER A 61 -5.10 0.47 16.13
C SER A 61 -4.67 1.37 14.96
N GLU A 62 -4.79 0.87 13.74
CA GLU A 62 -4.46 1.64 12.53
C GLU A 62 -5.65 1.70 11.57
N LYS A 63 -5.71 2.74 10.74
CA LYS A 63 -6.73 2.86 9.69
C LYS A 63 -6.34 1.93 8.55
N CYS A 64 -7.20 0.94 8.26
CA CYS A 64 -6.98 0.06 7.12
C CYS A 64 -7.67 0.62 5.88
N TYR A 65 -7.02 0.53 4.72
CA TYR A 65 -7.61 0.93 3.44
C TYR A 65 -7.80 -0.26 2.50
N LEU A 66 -7.29 -1.44 2.87
CA LEU A 66 -7.38 -2.63 2.05
C LEU A 66 -8.65 -3.42 2.35
N PRO A 67 -9.43 -3.80 1.32
CA PRO A 67 -10.57 -4.68 1.50
C PRO A 67 -10.20 -6.17 1.60
N PHE A 68 -8.92 -6.54 1.48
CA PHE A 68 -8.46 -7.93 1.35
C PHE A 68 -7.86 -8.53 2.63
N CYS A 69 -7.96 -7.84 3.77
CA CYS A 69 -7.48 -8.36 5.05
C CYS A 69 -8.63 -8.99 5.85
N SER A 70 -8.37 -10.14 6.47
CA SER A 70 -9.34 -10.84 7.32
C SER A 70 -8.83 -10.92 8.76
N GLU A 71 -9.74 -11.10 9.72
CA GLU A 71 -9.37 -11.36 11.11
C GLU A 71 -8.58 -12.68 11.21
N GLY A 72 -7.50 -12.67 12.01
CA GLY A 72 -6.58 -13.80 12.16
C GLY A 72 -5.50 -13.90 11.08
N ASP A 73 -5.52 -13.03 10.06
CA ASP A 73 -4.51 -13.06 9.02
C ASP A 73 -3.17 -12.50 9.54
N SER A 74 -2.07 -13.10 9.08
CA SER A 74 -0.72 -12.71 9.47
C SER A 74 -0.16 -11.68 8.50
N ILE A 75 0.23 -10.52 9.00
CA ILE A 75 0.75 -9.42 8.20
C ILE A 75 2.17 -9.06 8.64
N GLY A 76 3.01 -8.71 7.66
CA GLY A 76 4.30 -8.07 7.96
C GLY A 76 4.06 -6.67 8.49
N VAL A 77 4.68 -6.32 9.60
CA VAL A 77 4.59 -5.03 10.27
C VAL A 77 5.99 -4.42 10.29
N LEU A 78 6.15 -3.21 9.74
CA LEU A 78 7.37 -2.44 9.93
C LEU A 78 7.14 -1.45 11.06
N TYR A 79 7.95 -1.51 12.11
CA TYR A 79 7.85 -0.61 13.25
C TYR A 79 9.16 0.14 13.46
N ASN A 80 9.08 1.36 13.99
CA ASN A 80 10.26 2.10 14.37
C ASN A 80 10.78 1.60 15.74
N PRO A 81 12.04 1.13 15.86
CA PRO A 81 12.57 0.64 17.15
C PRO A 81 12.60 1.70 18.26
N ASP A 82 12.65 2.99 17.91
CA ASP A 82 12.62 4.10 18.87
C ASP A 82 11.19 4.49 19.29
N ASN A 83 10.19 4.20 18.45
CA ASN A 83 8.79 4.48 18.74
C ASN A 83 7.90 3.34 18.22
N PRO A 84 7.48 2.40 19.10
CA PRO A 84 6.72 1.23 18.68
C PRO A 84 5.34 1.61 18.10
N TYR A 85 4.80 2.79 18.38
CA TYR A 85 3.49 3.23 17.85
C TYR A 85 3.54 3.75 16.41
N ASP A 86 4.72 4.06 15.88
CA ASP A 86 4.89 4.45 14.49
C ASP A 86 5.09 3.20 13.64
N VAL A 87 3.98 2.71 13.11
CA VAL A 87 3.91 1.47 12.35
C VAL A 87 3.52 1.75 10.91
N ARG A 88 4.16 1.01 10.00
CA ARG A 88 3.86 1.00 8.57
C ARG A 88 3.50 -0.40 8.13
N ILE A 89 2.36 -0.50 7.45
CA ILE A 89 1.87 -1.75 6.89
C ILE A 89 2.25 -1.82 5.39
N PRO A 90 3.24 -2.64 5.01
CA PRO A 90 3.72 -2.74 3.62
C PRO A 90 2.65 -3.27 2.66
N GLY A 91 1.64 -3.98 3.17
CA GLY A 91 0.52 -4.48 2.37
C GLY A 91 -0.20 -3.38 1.59
N ASN A 92 -0.39 -2.20 2.19
CA ASN A 92 -1.11 -1.09 1.56
C ASN A 92 -0.32 -0.48 0.41
N GLU A 93 0.99 -0.27 0.63
CA GLU A 93 1.89 0.25 -0.39
C GLU A 93 1.92 -0.68 -1.60
N ARG A 94 1.99 -2.00 -1.37
CA ARG A 94 2.06 -2.99 -2.44
C ARG A 94 0.82 -2.95 -3.35
N CYS A 95 -0.38 -2.79 -2.80
CA CYS A 95 -1.60 -2.64 -3.61
C CYS A 95 -1.59 -1.36 -4.46
N ILE A 96 -1.09 -0.25 -3.93
CA ILE A 96 -0.95 1.00 -4.68
C ILE A 96 0.04 0.80 -5.84
N TRP A 97 1.18 0.15 -5.61
CA TRP A 97 2.13 -0.16 -6.68
C TRP A 97 1.52 -1.07 -7.76
N PHE A 98 0.79 -2.12 -7.36
CA PHE A 98 0.13 -3.02 -8.32
C PHE A 98 -0.93 -2.32 -9.16
N THR A 99 -1.74 -1.45 -8.56
CA THR A 99 -2.74 -0.67 -9.30
C THR A 99 -2.08 0.32 -10.25
N LEU A 100 -1.02 1.02 -9.81
CA LEU A 100 -0.25 1.93 -10.65
C LEU A 100 0.37 1.21 -11.86
N LEU A 101 1.00 0.05 -11.62
CA LEU A 101 1.57 -0.79 -12.68
C LEU A 101 0.50 -1.30 -13.64
N GLY A 102 -0.63 -1.79 -13.11
CA GLY A 102 -1.74 -2.31 -13.91
C GLY A 102 -2.34 -1.24 -14.83
N VAL A 103 -2.61 -0.05 -14.30
CA VAL A 103 -3.10 1.10 -15.09
C VAL A 103 -2.07 1.53 -16.12
N GLY A 104 -0.79 1.59 -15.76
CA GLY A 104 0.29 1.90 -16.69
C GLY A 104 0.34 0.94 -17.88
N LEU A 105 0.26 -0.36 -17.64
CA LEU A 105 0.21 -1.39 -18.70
C LEU A 105 -1.04 -1.28 -19.56
N LEU A 106 -2.19 -0.97 -18.96
CA LEU A 106 -3.45 -0.78 -19.69
C LEU A 106 -3.37 0.44 -20.61
N CYS A 107 -2.83 1.57 -20.14
CA CYS A 107 -2.60 2.75 -20.97
C CYS A 107 -1.65 2.45 -22.14
N MET A 108 -0.54 1.74 -21.89
CA MET A 108 0.42 1.40 -22.94
C MET A 108 -0.16 0.45 -23.99
N SER A 109 -0.96 -0.54 -23.58
CA SER A 109 -1.63 -1.44 -24.51
C SER A 109 -2.71 -0.73 -25.34
N GLY A 110 -3.46 0.21 -24.76
CA GLY A 110 -4.40 1.07 -25.47
C GLY A 110 -3.74 1.92 -26.55
N VAL A 111 -2.61 2.57 -26.23
CA VAL A 111 -1.82 3.36 -27.19
C VAL A 111 -1.26 2.48 -28.31
N TRP A 112 -0.73 1.30 -27.97
CA TRP A 112 -0.23 0.34 -28.95
C TRP A 112 -1.31 -0.14 -29.93
N LEU A 113 -2.52 -0.39 -29.45
CA LEU A 113 -3.67 -0.77 -30.28
C LEU A 113 -4.13 0.38 -31.19
N MET A 114 -4.06 1.63 -30.73
CA MET A 114 -4.39 2.81 -31.56
C MET A 114 -3.33 3.18 -32.59
N LEU A 115 -2.06 2.84 -32.37
CA LEU A 115 -0.98 3.03 -33.34
C LEU A 115 -0.98 1.98 -34.48
N ARG A 116 -1.53 0.78 -34.24
CA ARG A 116 -1.65 -0.27 -35.28
C ARG A 116 -2.46 0.14 -36.52
N PRO A 117 -3.63 0.79 -36.43
CA PRO A 117 -4.42 1.13 -37.62
C PRO A 117 -3.79 2.20 -38.54
N GLN A 118 -2.85 3.03 -38.07
CA GLN A 118 -2.18 4.01 -38.95
C GLN A 118 -1.20 3.38 -39.93
N ARG A 119 -0.49 2.31 -39.55
CA ARG A 119 0.48 1.64 -40.45
C ARG A 119 -0.15 0.87 -41.62
N GLN A 120 -1.47 0.60 -41.58
CA GLN A 120 -2.18 0.00 -42.71
C GLN A 120 -2.73 1.05 -43.68
N LYS A 121 -3.03 2.27 -43.22
CA LYS A 121 -3.59 3.33 -44.06
C LYS A 121 -2.55 3.98 -44.99
N GLU A 122 -1.27 3.97 -44.60
CA GLU A 122 -0.16 4.45 -45.44
C GLU A 122 0.31 3.46 -46.52
N ARG A 123 -0.14 2.20 -46.52
CA ARG A 123 0.23 1.21 -47.57
C ARG A 123 -0.79 1.10 -48.71
N HIS A 124 -1.91 1.81 -48.61
CA HIS A 124 -2.99 1.79 -49.60
C HIS A 124 -3.26 3.20 -50.18
N ALA A 125 -2.33 4.13 -50.03
CA ALA A 125 -2.33 5.43 -50.69
C ALA A 125 -1.23 5.47 -51.75
#